data_AF-A0A6L8ITD2-F1
#
_entry.id   AF-A0A6L8ITD2-F1
#
_cell.length_a   1.000
_cell.length_b   1.000
_cell.length_c   1.000
_cell.angle_alpha   90.00
_cell.angle_beta   90.00
_cell.angle_gamma   90.00
#
_symmetry.space_group_name_H-M   'P 1'
#
loop_
_entity.id
_entity.type
_entity.pdbx_description
1 polymer ?
#
loop_
_entity_poly.entity_id
_entity_poly.type
_entity_poly.pdbx_seq_one_letter_code
_entity_poly.pdbx_strand_id
1 'polypeptide(L)'
;MAMSLRLITAVFLLGIVPFEFASGGETQIVFEKRGLEKLGIRPAGNRTRNLTFDHTARRDVSGTPDLMAVETITVVGGVIFVEQARPQLPKYACPGFTVDPDGESGRRLVVDLPGQRVAGTLYDWELEPLIGFVRSGSDALFTYMGVHGEYHRSFAGNLAGFNLFLIDTFRSVRRPEQAHRVVETPVAGYTLGEASDRVDKEATRKLKRWMRRSHLMFTDVDVDFVFRPQGGDLLVEGDPYWISVDSKGRGPGRITGRFDNRATTLAANPVVFGSGFRLAKYAAVFRYLKAECPDRWRALRRSVAQHERALDVYTIPLRQMPYAVR
;
A
#
# COMPACT_ATOMS: atom_id res chain seq x y z
N MET A 1 -6.74 34.70 -66.54
CA MET A 1 -5.61 35.19 -67.35
C MET A 1 -4.35 35.03 -66.51
N ALA A 2 -3.32 34.43 -67.11
CA ALA A 2 -2.05 33.96 -66.56
C ALA A 2 -1.35 34.95 -65.59
N MET A 3 -0.86 34.49 -64.43
CA MET A 3 0.49 33.90 -64.18
C MET A 3 1.58 34.98 -64.22
N SER A 4 2.29 35.27 -63.12
CA SER A 4 3.60 34.68 -62.78
C SER A 4 4.29 35.63 -61.76
N LEU A 5 5.29 35.31 -60.94
CA LEU A 5 6.22 34.19 -60.81
C LEU A 5 7.06 34.49 -59.53
N ARG A 6 7.52 33.43 -58.84
CA ARG A 6 8.86 33.31 -58.16
C ARG A 6 9.05 34.01 -56.80
N LEU A 7 9.72 33.45 -55.79
CA LEU A 7 10.65 32.29 -55.71
C LEU A 7 10.93 31.99 -54.20
N ILE A 8 11.45 30.78 -53.94
CA ILE A 8 12.36 30.36 -52.83
C ILE A 8 11.69 29.46 -51.75
N THR A 9 11.78 28.10 -51.85
CA THR A 9 12.86 27.18 -51.33
C THR A 9 12.82 27.11 -49.79
N ALA A 10 12.86 26.01 -49.03
CA ALA A 10 12.95 24.56 -49.23
C ALA A 10 12.82 23.85 -47.85
N VAL A 11 12.34 22.60 -47.89
CA VAL A 11 12.82 21.41 -47.13
C VAL A 11 12.62 21.34 -45.60
N PHE A 12 11.63 20.52 -45.23
CA PHE A 12 11.69 19.36 -44.32
C PHE A 12 12.95 19.19 -43.44
N LEU A 13 12.78 19.16 -42.11
CA LEU A 13 13.14 18.03 -41.21
C LEU A 13 13.28 18.45 -39.73
N LEU A 14 12.54 17.72 -38.89
CA LEU A 14 12.88 17.27 -37.53
C LEU A 14 12.93 18.27 -36.36
N GLY A 15 12.14 17.94 -35.33
CA GLY A 15 12.16 18.52 -33.98
C GLY A 15 10.75 18.49 -33.38
N ILE A 16 10.20 17.31 -33.05
CA ILE A 16 10.16 16.81 -31.66
C ILE A 16 9.77 17.94 -30.69
N VAL A 17 8.48 18.06 -30.36
CA VAL A 17 7.93 17.80 -29.02
C VAL A 17 6.39 17.68 -29.16
N PRO A 18 5.74 16.53 -28.93
CA PRO A 18 4.37 16.58 -28.45
C PRO A 18 4.46 16.93 -26.97
N PHE A 19 4.16 18.17 -26.63
CA PHE A 19 3.93 18.58 -25.25
C PHE A 19 2.57 17.99 -24.84
N GLU A 20 2.54 16.69 -24.55
CA GLU A 20 1.43 16.11 -23.81
C GLU A 20 1.49 16.68 -22.40
N PHE A 21 0.61 17.64 -22.13
CA PHE A 21 0.18 17.92 -20.77
C PHE A 21 -0.43 16.63 -20.23
N ALA A 22 0.37 15.80 -19.56
CA ALA A 22 -0.13 14.80 -18.64
C ALA A 22 -0.77 15.56 -17.48
N SER A 23 -2.06 15.84 -17.58
CA SER A 23 -2.87 16.16 -16.41
C SER A 23 -2.73 14.96 -15.48
N GLY A 24 -2.06 15.09 -14.32
CA GLY A 24 -2.18 14.06 -13.30
C GLY A 24 -3.64 13.90 -12.98
N GLY A 25 -4.15 12.76 -13.39
CA GLY A 25 -5.55 12.42 -13.45
C GLY A 25 -5.71 11.12 -12.70
N GLU A 26 -6.71 11.10 -11.84
CA GLU A 26 -7.22 9.87 -11.25
C GLU A 26 -7.40 8.83 -12.36
N THR A 27 -6.64 7.74 -12.29
CA THR A 27 -6.69 6.67 -13.29
C THR A 27 -7.55 5.54 -12.77
N GLN A 28 -8.67 5.28 -13.45
CA GLN A 28 -9.54 4.18 -13.07
C GLN A 28 -8.92 2.83 -13.47
N ILE A 29 -8.80 1.91 -12.51
CA ILE A 29 -8.34 0.54 -12.75
C ILE A 29 -9.35 -0.22 -13.62
N VAL A 30 -8.82 -0.90 -14.63
CA VAL A 30 -9.50 -1.88 -15.46
C VAL A 30 -9.07 -3.27 -15.03
N PHE A 31 -10.06 -4.12 -14.76
CA PHE A 31 -9.82 -5.54 -14.50
C PHE A 31 -10.02 -6.37 -15.76
N GLU A 32 -9.29 -7.49 -15.84
CA GLU A 32 -9.54 -8.54 -16.81
C GLU A 32 -11.02 -8.93 -16.80
N LYS A 33 -11.57 -9.25 -17.98
CA LYS A 33 -12.95 -9.76 -18.08
C LYS A 33 -13.15 -10.95 -17.13
N ARG A 34 -14.06 -10.78 -16.17
CA ARG A 34 -14.34 -11.73 -15.08
C ARG A 34 -13.12 -12.04 -14.17
N GLY A 35 -12.08 -11.20 -14.17
CA GLY A 35 -10.85 -11.41 -13.39
C GLY A 35 -11.13 -11.57 -11.89
N LEU A 36 -11.95 -10.68 -11.32
CA LEU A 36 -12.39 -10.79 -9.92
C LEU A 36 -13.16 -12.09 -9.66
N GLU A 37 -14.06 -12.49 -10.56
CA GLU A 37 -14.80 -13.76 -10.44
C GLU A 37 -13.86 -14.98 -10.49
N LYS A 38 -12.81 -14.95 -11.33
CA LYS A 38 -11.77 -16.00 -11.38
C LYS A 38 -11.01 -16.12 -10.06
N LEU A 39 -10.83 -15.01 -9.34
CA LEU A 39 -10.28 -14.97 -7.99
C LEU A 39 -11.28 -15.42 -6.91
N GLY A 40 -12.55 -15.65 -7.28
CA GLY A 40 -13.62 -15.93 -6.33
C GLY A 40 -14.15 -14.66 -5.63
N ILE A 41 -13.75 -13.49 -6.11
CA ILE A 41 -14.17 -12.19 -5.60
C ILE A 41 -15.47 -11.79 -6.31
N ARG A 42 -16.54 -11.62 -5.53
CA ARG A 42 -17.78 -11.04 -6.03
C ARG A 42 -17.69 -9.53 -5.90
N PRO A 43 -18.02 -8.73 -6.92
CA PRO A 43 -18.06 -7.29 -6.80
C PRO A 43 -19.20 -6.81 -5.90
N ALA A 44 -18.99 -5.68 -5.23
CA ALA A 44 -19.96 -4.97 -4.42
C ALA A 44 -21.09 -4.44 -5.32
N GLY A 45 -22.20 -5.17 -5.47
CA GLY A 45 -23.32 -4.76 -6.32
C GLY A 45 -23.95 -3.41 -5.91
N ASN A 46 -24.92 -2.90 -6.68
CA ASN A 46 -25.49 -1.54 -6.56
C ASN A 46 -26.04 -1.11 -5.18
N ARG A 47 -26.25 -2.03 -4.23
CA ARG A 47 -26.77 -1.73 -2.88
C ARG A 47 -25.70 -1.76 -1.79
N THR A 48 -24.45 -2.03 -2.14
CA THR A 48 -23.36 -2.19 -1.17
C THR A 48 -22.78 -0.82 -0.84
N ARG A 49 -22.82 -0.43 0.44
CA ARG A 49 -22.10 0.76 0.91
C ARG A 49 -20.70 0.34 1.33
N ASN A 50 -19.69 1.13 0.97
CA ASN A 50 -18.39 1.03 1.63
C ASN A 50 -18.58 1.41 3.09
N LEU A 51 -18.30 0.48 3.99
CA LEU A 51 -18.10 0.81 5.38
C LEU A 51 -16.65 1.32 5.49
N THR A 52 -16.51 2.63 5.56
CA THR A 52 -15.24 3.23 5.96
C THR A 52 -15.26 3.41 7.45
N PHE A 53 -14.16 3.10 8.12
CA PHE A 53 -13.96 3.57 9.48
C PHE A 53 -13.94 5.11 9.45
N ASP A 54 -14.96 5.73 10.04
CA ASP A 54 -14.88 7.13 10.51
C ASP A 54 -14.40 7.18 11.98
N HIS A 55 -13.84 6.07 12.44
CA HIS A 55 -13.30 5.89 13.76
C HIS A 55 -11.90 6.53 13.83
N THR A 56 -11.79 7.74 14.40
CA THR A 56 -10.92 7.82 15.58
C THR A 56 -11.54 6.88 16.60
N ALA A 57 -11.19 5.60 16.55
CA ALA A 57 -11.60 4.56 17.49
C ALA A 57 -12.87 4.91 18.31
N ARG A 58 -14.10 4.80 17.75
CA ARG A 58 -15.33 4.89 18.59
C ARG A 58 -15.67 3.53 19.22
N ARG A 59 -14.64 2.91 19.79
CA ARG A 59 -14.48 2.62 21.20
C ARG A 59 -13.05 3.01 21.45
N ASP A 60 -12.78 3.77 22.50
CA ASP A 60 -11.44 4.15 22.92
C ASP A 60 -10.54 2.90 23.06
N VAL A 61 -9.97 2.41 21.94
CA VAL A 61 -8.91 1.40 21.93
C VAL A 61 -7.55 2.04 22.16
N SER A 62 -7.47 3.37 22.05
CA SER A 62 -6.40 4.17 22.68
C SER A 62 -6.39 4.03 24.21
N GLY A 63 -7.49 3.54 24.81
CA GLY A 63 -7.65 3.23 26.23
C GLY A 63 -7.69 1.73 26.56
N THR A 64 -7.69 0.82 25.58
CA THR A 64 -7.33 -0.59 25.86
C THR A 64 -5.81 -0.66 26.01
N PRO A 65 -5.28 -1.13 27.14
CA PRO A 65 -3.84 -1.08 27.43
C PRO A 65 -2.94 -1.87 26.49
N ASP A 66 -3.49 -2.63 25.53
CA ASP A 66 -2.72 -3.54 24.71
C ASP A 66 -3.41 -3.80 23.36
N LEU A 67 -2.78 -3.42 22.24
CA LEU A 67 -3.21 -3.81 20.89
C LEU A 67 -3.07 -5.33 20.66
N MET A 68 -2.26 -5.99 21.51
CA MET A 68 -2.16 -7.44 21.62
C MET A 68 -3.20 -8.04 22.58
N ALA A 69 -4.00 -7.20 23.25
CA ALA A 69 -5.18 -7.68 23.97
C ALA A 69 -6.05 -8.42 22.98
N VAL A 70 -6.41 -9.64 23.34
CA VAL A 70 -6.98 -10.52 22.35
C VAL A 70 -8.44 -10.19 22.07
N GLU A 71 -9.10 -9.42 22.93
CA GLU A 71 -10.34 -8.73 22.60
C GLU A 71 -10.19 -7.79 21.40
N THR A 72 -9.09 -7.04 21.31
CA THR A 72 -8.79 -6.16 20.17
C THR A 72 -8.52 -6.98 18.92
N ILE A 73 -7.69 -8.02 18.98
CA ILE A 73 -7.36 -8.84 17.80
C ILE A 73 -8.56 -9.65 17.30
N THR A 74 -9.44 -10.12 18.20
CA THR A 74 -10.63 -10.91 17.83
C THR A 74 -11.76 -10.04 17.26
N VAL A 75 -11.85 -8.78 17.67
CA VAL A 75 -12.80 -7.79 17.12
C VAL A 75 -12.26 -7.17 15.84
N VAL A 76 -10.94 -6.94 15.76
CA VAL A 76 -10.31 -6.30 14.61
C VAL A 76 -10.04 -7.33 13.53
N GLY A 77 -9.12 -8.29 13.67
CA GLY A 77 -8.63 -9.07 12.51
C GLY A 77 -8.09 -8.15 11.39
N GLY A 78 -7.38 -8.68 10.40
CA GLY A 78 -7.00 -7.86 9.24
C GLY A 78 -5.61 -7.25 9.27
N VAL A 79 -5.47 -6.04 8.74
CA VAL A 79 -4.18 -5.36 8.51
C VAL A 79 -4.04 -4.16 9.42
N ILE A 80 -3.03 -4.18 10.29
CA ILE A 80 -2.72 -3.09 11.22
C ILE A 80 -1.25 -2.69 11.10
N PHE A 81 -0.95 -1.40 11.23
CA PHE A 81 0.42 -0.87 11.37
C PHE A 81 0.45 0.09 12.54
N VAL A 82 1.28 -0.21 13.54
CA VAL A 82 1.32 0.47 14.84
C VAL A 82 2.69 1.05 15.14
N GLU A 83 3.76 0.39 14.69
CA GLU A 83 5.11 0.69 15.14
C GLU A 83 5.67 1.98 14.54
N GLN A 84 6.74 2.46 15.18
CA GLN A 84 7.54 3.58 14.69
C GLN A 84 8.92 3.07 14.29
N ALA A 85 9.49 3.67 13.25
CA ALA A 85 10.86 3.40 12.88
C ALA A 85 11.82 4.22 13.74
N ARG A 86 13.09 3.81 13.74
CA ARG A 86 14.19 4.58 14.34
C ARG A 86 15.35 4.71 13.36
N PRO A 87 16.14 5.81 13.43
CA PRO A 87 17.35 5.92 12.63
C PRO A 87 18.38 4.89 13.09
N GLN A 88 19.15 4.32 12.15
CA GLN A 88 20.29 3.46 12.51
C GLN A 88 21.35 4.19 13.34
N LEU A 89 21.57 5.48 13.05
CA LEU A 89 22.55 6.33 13.71
C LEU A 89 21.90 7.67 14.07
N PRO A 90 22.27 8.32 15.20
CA PRO A 90 21.69 9.60 15.60
C PRO A 90 21.78 10.70 14.54
N LYS A 91 22.83 10.71 13.71
CA LYS A 91 22.99 11.66 12.61
C LYS A 91 21.91 11.52 11.51
N TYR A 92 21.17 10.42 11.46
CA TYR A 92 20.07 10.23 10.50
C TYR A 92 18.71 10.59 11.11
N ALA A 93 18.66 11.05 12.36
CA ALA A 93 17.41 11.50 12.99
C ALA A 93 16.76 12.64 12.20
N CYS A 94 15.43 12.69 12.24
CA CYS A 94 14.60 13.68 11.55
C CYS A 94 14.96 13.94 10.08
N PRO A 95 14.92 12.91 9.20
CA PRO A 95 15.13 13.11 7.78
C PRO A 95 14.14 14.12 7.19
N GLY A 96 14.60 14.91 6.21
CA GLY A 96 13.70 15.68 5.35
C GLY A 96 13.06 14.77 4.31
N PHE A 97 11.75 14.90 4.09
CA PHE A 97 11.07 14.21 3.00
C PHE A 97 10.36 15.23 2.11
N THR A 98 10.56 15.11 0.80
CA THR A 98 9.92 15.93 -0.22
C THR A 98 9.50 15.07 -1.41
N VAL A 99 8.57 15.57 -2.22
CA VAL A 99 8.17 14.98 -3.49
C VAL A 99 8.89 15.72 -4.61
N ASP A 100 9.60 14.97 -5.44
CA ASP A 100 10.12 15.43 -6.73
C ASP A 100 9.05 15.21 -7.81
N PRO A 101 8.42 16.27 -8.35
CA PRO A 101 7.37 16.14 -9.35
C PRO A 101 7.87 15.66 -10.72
N ASP A 102 9.17 15.71 -10.97
CA ASP A 102 9.77 15.24 -12.22
C ASP A 102 10.33 13.82 -12.10
N GLY A 103 10.36 13.27 -10.88
CA GLY A 103 10.79 11.90 -10.62
C GLY A 103 9.79 10.84 -11.10
N GLU A 104 10.29 9.63 -11.36
CA GLU A 104 9.44 8.47 -11.68
C GLU A 104 8.70 7.96 -10.44
N SER A 105 7.48 7.44 -10.62
CA SER A 105 6.71 6.80 -9.54
C SER A 105 7.51 5.68 -8.88
N GLY A 106 7.56 5.67 -7.54
CA GLY A 106 8.44 4.77 -6.79
C GLY A 106 9.82 5.35 -6.48
N ARG A 107 10.20 6.49 -7.06
CA ARG A 107 11.42 7.25 -6.75
C ARG A 107 11.17 8.75 -6.49
N ARG A 108 9.95 9.25 -6.71
CA ARG A 108 9.54 10.65 -6.43
C ARG A 108 9.76 11.08 -4.98
N LEU A 109 9.63 10.17 -4.01
CA LEU A 109 9.87 10.49 -2.62
C LEU A 109 11.36 10.69 -2.42
N VAL A 110 11.79 11.91 -2.14
CA VAL A 110 13.17 12.27 -1.87
C VAL A 110 13.39 12.35 -0.37
N VAL A 111 14.51 11.82 0.10
CA VAL A 111 14.91 11.82 1.50
C VAL A 111 16.23 12.56 1.68
N ASP A 112 16.19 13.68 2.38
CA ASP A 112 17.34 14.50 2.73
C ASP A 112 17.88 14.06 4.10
N LEU A 113 19.07 13.47 4.10
CA LEU A 113 19.83 13.07 5.29
C LEU A 113 21.14 13.88 5.35
N PRO A 114 21.79 14.01 6.52
CA PRO A 114 23.07 14.71 6.59
C PRO A 114 24.12 14.09 5.68
N GLY A 115 24.62 14.90 4.75
CA GLY A 115 25.67 14.55 3.79
C GLY A 115 25.19 13.72 2.59
N GLN A 116 23.90 13.40 2.47
CA GLN A 116 23.39 12.64 1.32
C GLN A 116 21.90 12.84 1.08
N ARG A 117 21.54 12.89 -0.19
CA ARG A 117 20.15 12.85 -0.66
C ARG A 117 19.92 11.49 -1.31
N VAL A 118 18.92 10.76 -0.83
CA VAL A 118 18.58 9.40 -1.28
C VAL A 118 17.11 9.33 -1.71
N ALA A 119 16.75 8.33 -2.50
CA ALA A 119 15.36 8.09 -2.89
C ALA A 119 14.63 7.20 -1.87
N GLY A 120 13.39 7.52 -1.59
CA GLY A 120 12.45 6.65 -0.90
C GLY A 120 11.69 5.79 -1.92
N THR A 121 11.83 4.47 -1.81
CA THR A 121 11.08 3.51 -2.63
C THR A 121 9.62 3.37 -2.16
N LEU A 122 8.77 4.30 -2.57
CA LEU A 122 7.31 4.28 -2.32
C LEU A 122 6.57 4.79 -3.56
N TYR A 123 5.61 4.02 -4.06
CA TYR A 123 4.85 4.38 -5.27
C TYR A 123 3.76 5.41 -4.96
N ASP A 124 3.36 6.20 -5.95
CA ASP A 124 2.43 7.32 -5.74
C ASP A 124 1.08 6.86 -5.20
N TRP A 125 0.59 5.72 -5.72
CA TRP A 125 -0.64 5.06 -5.29
C TRP A 125 -0.57 4.44 -3.89
N GLU A 126 0.63 4.34 -3.30
CA GLU A 126 0.86 3.97 -1.90
C GLU A 126 1.04 5.22 -1.03
N LEU A 127 1.76 6.22 -1.53
CA LEU A 127 2.18 7.42 -0.80
C LEU A 127 0.99 8.23 -0.27
N GLU A 128 0.07 8.65 -1.14
CA GLU A 128 -1.01 9.54 -0.74
C GLU A 128 -1.98 8.87 0.27
N PRO A 129 -2.50 7.64 0.03
CA PRO A 129 -3.27 6.89 1.02
C PRO A 129 -2.56 6.75 2.37
N LEU A 130 -1.25 6.48 2.34
CA LEU A 130 -0.44 6.28 3.53
C LEU A 130 -0.27 7.56 4.36
N ILE A 131 -0.06 8.71 3.71
CA ILE A 131 -0.03 10.01 4.38
C ILE A 131 -1.38 10.28 5.06
N GLY A 132 -2.49 10.00 4.35
CA GLY A 132 -3.84 10.14 4.89
C GLY A 132 -4.09 9.28 6.13
N PHE A 133 -3.60 8.04 6.12
CA PHE A 133 -3.65 7.09 7.25
C PHE A 133 -2.81 7.54 8.45
N VAL A 134 -1.52 7.82 8.26
CA VAL A 134 -0.65 8.26 9.37
C VAL A 134 -1.16 9.58 9.98
N ARG A 135 -1.73 10.47 9.15
CA ARG A 135 -2.38 11.70 9.62
C ARG A 135 -3.56 11.42 10.56
N SER A 136 -4.40 10.42 10.28
CA SER A 136 -5.57 10.13 11.12
C SER A 136 -5.20 9.60 12.50
N GLY A 137 -4.00 9.03 12.66
CA GLY A 137 -3.59 8.37 13.89
C GLY A 137 -4.27 7.03 14.12
N SER A 138 -4.94 6.47 13.09
CA SER A 138 -5.46 5.11 13.14
C SER A 138 -4.33 4.09 13.04
N ASP A 139 -4.51 2.94 13.68
CA ASP A 139 -3.61 1.79 13.58
C ASP A 139 -4.13 0.71 12.63
N ALA A 140 -5.45 0.63 12.45
CA ALA A 140 -6.08 -0.33 11.57
C ALA A 140 -6.30 0.26 10.16
N LEU A 141 -5.92 -0.51 9.14
CA LEU A 141 -6.03 -0.11 7.73
C LEU A 141 -7.18 -0.82 7.02
N PHE A 142 -7.37 -2.11 7.31
CA PHE A 142 -8.41 -2.94 6.72
C PHE A 142 -8.76 -4.10 7.65
N THR A 143 -10.03 -4.48 7.70
CA THR A 143 -10.45 -5.77 8.24
C THR A 143 -11.61 -6.36 7.46
N TYR A 144 -11.62 -7.69 7.31
CA TYR A 144 -12.77 -8.45 6.86
C TYR A 144 -13.54 -9.09 8.02
N MET A 145 -14.72 -8.54 8.36
CA MET A 145 -15.61 -9.06 9.41
C MET A 145 -16.63 -10.08 8.88
N GLY A 146 -16.21 -11.01 8.04
CA GLY A 146 -17.02 -12.15 7.54
C GLY A 146 -18.23 -11.81 6.63
N VAL A 147 -18.77 -10.59 6.69
CA VAL A 147 -19.90 -10.15 5.84
C VAL A 147 -19.55 -8.87 5.07
N HIS A 148 -18.73 -8.00 5.66
CA HIS A 148 -18.29 -6.75 5.04
C HIS A 148 -16.80 -6.52 5.31
N GLY A 149 -16.11 -5.92 4.34
CA GLY A 149 -14.78 -5.36 4.53
C GLY A 149 -14.89 -3.91 4.98
N GLU A 150 -14.16 -3.55 6.02
CA GLU A 150 -14.07 -2.18 6.51
C GLU A 150 -12.69 -1.62 6.19
N TYR A 151 -12.66 -0.46 5.54
CA TYR A 151 -11.43 0.23 5.14
C TYR A 151 -11.22 1.47 5.99
N HIS A 152 -9.96 1.76 6.32
CA HIS A 152 -9.61 3.13 6.68
C HIS A 152 -9.86 4.02 5.46
N ARG A 153 -10.52 5.18 5.66
CA ARG A 153 -11.00 6.05 4.58
C ARG A 153 -9.95 6.36 3.49
N SER A 154 -8.68 6.49 3.86
CA SER A 154 -7.59 6.80 2.92
C SER A 154 -7.28 5.66 1.95
N PHE A 155 -7.70 4.43 2.24
CA PHE A 155 -7.53 3.25 1.39
C PHE A 155 -8.84 2.84 0.69
N ALA A 156 -9.95 3.52 0.96
CA ALA A 156 -11.23 3.16 0.38
C ALA A 156 -11.28 3.50 -1.11
N GLY A 157 -11.48 2.49 -1.96
CA GLY A 157 -11.67 2.69 -3.40
C GLY A 157 -10.39 2.97 -4.19
N ASN A 158 -9.21 2.59 -3.68
CA ASN A 158 -7.95 2.71 -4.40
C ASN A 158 -7.15 1.40 -4.40
N LEU A 159 -6.11 1.36 -5.23
CA LEU A 159 -5.27 0.18 -5.43
C LEU A 159 -4.55 -0.29 -4.15
N ALA A 160 -4.11 0.64 -3.30
CA ALA A 160 -3.52 0.31 -2.00
C ALA A 160 -4.52 -0.43 -1.11
N GLY A 161 -5.77 0.06 -1.03
CA GLY A 161 -6.84 -0.65 -0.33
C GLY A 161 -7.12 -2.04 -0.90
N PHE A 162 -7.17 -2.18 -2.22
CA PHE A 162 -7.37 -3.50 -2.83
C PHE A 162 -6.25 -4.48 -2.46
N ASN A 163 -4.99 -4.03 -2.40
CA ASN A 163 -3.90 -4.88 -1.91
C ASN A 163 -4.04 -5.24 -0.44
N LEU A 164 -4.45 -4.31 0.43
CA LEU A 164 -4.72 -4.62 1.85
C LEU A 164 -5.83 -5.66 2.00
N PHE A 165 -6.88 -5.57 1.18
CA PHE A 165 -7.91 -6.61 1.10
C PHE A 165 -7.34 -7.96 0.66
N LEU A 166 -6.48 -7.98 -0.36
CA LEU A 166 -5.86 -9.21 -0.84
C LEU A 166 -4.89 -9.83 0.19
N ILE A 167 -4.21 -9.01 0.99
CA ILE A 167 -3.40 -9.45 2.12
C ILE A 167 -4.32 -10.16 3.13
N ASP A 168 -5.34 -9.49 3.64
CA ASP A 168 -6.24 -10.05 4.66
C ASP A 168 -6.98 -11.32 4.18
N THR A 169 -7.48 -11.28 2.95
CA THR A 169 -8.31 -12.34 2.37
C THR A 169 -7.52 -13.39 1.58
N PHE A 170 -6.18 -13.36 1.63
CA PHE A 170 -5.31 -14.19 0.80
C PHE A 170 -5.68 -15.68 0.83
N ARG A 171 -6.06 -16.19 2.01
CA ARG A 171 -6.49 -17.60 2.18
C ARG A 171 -7.78 -17.94 1.45
N SER A 172 -8.71 -16.99 1.38
CA SER A 172 -10.08 -17.14 0.87
C SER A 172 -10.16 -16.93 -0.65
N VAL A 173 -9.17 -16.24 -1.22
CA VAL A 173 -9.04 -16.08 -2.67
C VAL A 173 -8.73 -17.44 -3.34
N ARG A 174 -9.37 -17.69 -4.49
CA ARG A 174 -9.26 -18.96 -5.23
C ARG A 174 -7.86 -19.16 -5.83
N ARG A 175 -7.30 -18.11 -6.42
CA ARG A 175 -5.96 -18.09 -7.06
C ARG A 175 -5.15 -16.89 -6.57
N PRO A 176 -4.83 -16.83 -5.27
CA PRO A 176 -4.21 -15.63 -4.67
C PRO A 176 -2.84 -15.33 -5.25
N GLU A 177 -2.17 -16.35 -5.78
CA GLU A 177 -0.89 -16.25 -6.48
C GLU A 177 -1.00 -15.46 -7.81
N GLN A 178 -2.21 -15.31 -8.36
CA GLN A 178 -2.49 -14.56 -9.59
C GLN A 178 -3.23 -13.25 -9.34
N ALA A 179 -3.42 -12.84 -8.07
CA ALA A 179 -4.31 -11.73 -7.74
C ALA A 179 -3.87 -10.39 -8.34
N HIS A 180 -2.57 -10.17 -8.57
CA HIS A 180 -2.09 -8.95 -9.23
C HIS A 180 -2.33 -8.96 -10.75
N ARG A 181 -2.51 -10.13 -11.36
CA ARG A 181 -2.63 -10.28 -12.83
C ARG A 181 -4.01 -9.94 -13.37
N VAL A 182 -5.00 -9.81 -12.50
CA VAL A 182 -6.36 -9.44 -12.94
C VAL A 182 -6.50 -7.94 -13.17
N VAL A 183 -5.50 -7.14 -12.82
CA VAL A 183 -5.43 -5.71 -13.14
C VAL A 183 -4.78 -5.56 -14.51
N GLU A 184 -5.54 -5.08 -15.50
CA GLU A 184 -5.04 -4.85 -16.86
C GLU A 184 -4.38 -3.48 -17.01
N THR A 185 -4.79 -2.51 -16.21
CA THR A 185 -4.15 -1.18 -16.18
C THR A 185 -2.66 -1.33 -15.85
N PRO A 186 -1.74 -0.84 -16.68
CA PRO A 186 -0.33 -0.78 -16.34
C PRO A 186 -0.12 0.16 -15.14
N VAL A 187 0.50 -0.32 -14.07
CA VAL A 187 0.73 0.47 -12.86
C VAL A 187 2.17 0.27 -12.38
N ALA A 188 2.89 1.38 -12.23
CA ALA A 188 4.24 1.38 -11.67
C ALA A 188 4.25 0.70 -10.29
N GLY A 189 5.14 -0.27 -10.10
CA GLY A 189 5.22 -1.02 -8.85
C GLY A 189 4.25 -2.18 -8.70
N TYR A 190 3.27 -2.31 -9.60
CA TYR A 190 2.26 -3.37 -9.59
C TYR A 190 2.44 -4.36 -10.75
N THR A 191 2.72 -3.83 -11.94
CA THR A 191 2.98 -4.61 -13.16
C THR A 191 4.47 -4.59 -13.45
N LEU A 192 5.31 -5.06 -12.51
CA LEU A 192 6.78 -5.01 -12.62
C LEU A 192 7.33 -6.29 -13.30
N GLY A 193 7.19 -6.40 -14.63
CA GLY A 193 7.92 -7.36 -15.47
C GLY A 193 8.10 -8.78 -14.90
N GLU A 194 9.23 -9.43 -15.22
CA GLU A 194 9.51 -10.81 -14.79
C GLU A 194 9.47 -11.02 -13.26
N ALA A 195 9.80 -9.99 -12.47
CA ALA A 195 9.83 -10.10 -11.01
C ALA A 195 8.44 -10.24 -10.39
N SER A 196 7.43 -9.58 -10.98
CA SER A 196 6.02 -9.76 -10.59
C SER A 196 5.50 -11.15 -10.97
N ASP A 197 6.08 -11.73 -12.02
CA ASP A 197 5.74 -13.07 -12.51
C ASP A 197 6.38 -14.23 -11.77
N ARG A 198 7.40 -13.97 -10.93
CA ARG A 198 8.08 -14.97 -10.09
C ARG A 198 7.22 -15.39 -8.90
N VAL A 199 6.15 -16.11 -9.22
CA VAL A 199 5.20 -16.67 -8.27
C VAL A 199 5.53 -18.14 -8.01
N ASP A 200 5.83 -18.47 -6.77
CA ASP A 200 6.06 -19.83 -6.30
C ASP A 200 4.76 -20.43 -5.73
N LYS A 201 4.25 -21.44 -6.43
CA LYS A 201 3.06 -22.19 -6.03
C LYS A 201 3.27 -22.98 -4.73
N GLU A 202 4.49 -23.44 -4.44
CA GLU A 202 4.80 -24.10 -3.17
C GLU A 202 4.77 -23.10 -2.02
N ALA A 203 5.40 -21.93 -2.18
CA ALA A 203 5.33 -20.86 -1.20
C ALA A 203 3.87 -20.45 -0.92
N THR A 204 3.05 -20.33 -1.97
CA THR A 204 1.61 -20.09 -1.86
C THR A 204 0.91 -21.19 -1.05
N ARG A 205 1.16 -22.47 -1.37
CA ARG A 205 0.55 -23.61 -0.65
C ARG A 205 1.00 -23.68 0.80
N LYS A 206 2.26 -23.38 1.11
CA LYS A 206 2.79 -23.29 2.47
C LYS A 206 2.10 -22.18 3.26
N LEU A 207 2.01 -20.98 2.68
CA LEU A 207 1.35 -19.84 3.30
C LEU A 207 -0.14 -20.11 3.56
N LYS A 208 -0.88 -20.58 2.55
CA LYS A 208 -2.31 -20.94 2.70
C LYS A 208 -2.55 -22.01 3.76
N ARG A 209 -1.66 -23.02 3.86
CA ARG A 209 -1.75 -24.05 4.91
C ARG A 209 -1.61 -23.46 6.30
N TRP A 210 -0.65 -22.56 6.50
CA TRP A 210 -0.46 -21.88 7.78
C TRP A 210 -1.66 -20.99 8.14
N MET A 211 -2.24 -20.29 7.15
CA MET A 211 -3.40 -19.41 7.28
C MET A 211 -4.74 -20.11 7.57
N ARG A 212 -4.80 -21.45 7.70
CA ARG A 212 -6.05 -22.19 8.01
C ARG A 212 -6.58 -21.99 9.44
N ARG A 213 -5.91 -21.17 10.24
CA ARG A 213 -6.25 -20.91 11.66
C ARG A 213 -7.43 -19.93 11.78
N SER A 214 -8.11 -19.91 12.93
CA SER A 214 -9.43 -19.29 13.11
C SER A 214 -9.46 -17.80 12.73
N HIS A 215 -8.60 -16.98 13.33
CA HIS A 215 -8.45 -15.55 13.03
C HIS A 215 -7.00 -15.23 12.67
N LEU A 216 -6.81 -14.30 11.73
CA LEU A 216 -5.50 -13.87 11.24
C LEU A 216 -5.39 -12.35 11.32
N MET A 217 -4.18 -11.87 11.56
CA MET A 217 -3.85 -10.45 11.50
C MET A 217 -2.45 -10.26 10.90
N PHE A 218 -2.34 -9.42 9.87
CA PHE A 218 -1.08 -8.94 9.34
C PHE A 218 -0.70 -7.66 10.08
N THR A 219 0.44 -7.69 10.75
CA THR A 219 0.80 -6.68 11.73
C THR A 219 2.29 -6.42 11.73
N ASP A 220 2.66 -5.25 12.21
CA ASP A 220 4.03 -4.87 12.50
C ASP A 220 4.33 -4.71 13.99
N VAL A 221 3.42 -5.14 14.89
CA VAL A 221 3.64 -5.04 16.35
C VAL A 221 4.99 -5.66 16.73
N ASP A 222 5.75 -4.97 17.58
CA ASP A 222 7.09 -5.34 18.06
C ASP A 222 8.14 -5.49 16.94
N VAL A 223 7.89 -4.95 15.73
CA VAL A 223 8.89 -4.91 14.66
C VAL A 223 9.82 -3.72 14.89
N ASP A 224 11.10 -4.01 15.11
CA ASP A 224 12.16 -3.00 15.16
C ASP A 224 12.48 -2.47 13.74
N PHE A 225 11.74 -1.44 13.30
CA PHE A 225 12.03 -0.81 12.02
C PHE A 225 13.22 0.15 12.12
N VAL A 226 14.28 -0.13 11.36
CA VAL A 226 15.50 0.69 11.37
C VAL A 226 15.75 1.27 9.98
N PHE A 227 15.83 2.60 9.88
CA PHE A 227 16.10 3.25 8.60
C PHE A 227 17.53 3.77 8.47
N ARG A 228 18.09 3.64 7.26
CA ARG A 228 19.43 4.13 6.91
C ARG A 228 19.55 4.34 5.39
N PRO A 229 20.44 5.24 4.95
CA PRO A 229 20.77 5.34 3.54
C PRO A 229 21.61 4.13 3.11
N GLN A 230 21.30 3.57 1.93
CA GLN A 230 22.07 2.52 1.29
C GLN A 230 21.91 2.57 -0.22
N GLY A 231 23.02 2.62 -0.96
CA GLY A 231 23.00 2.49 -2.42
C GLY A 231 22.20 3.59 -3.14
N GLY A 232 22.08 4.79 -2.54
CA GLY A 232 21.27 5.87 -3.10
C GLY A 232 19.78 5.82 -2.74
N ASP A 233 19.35 4.83 -1.95
CA ASP A 233 17.98 4.70 -1.47
C ASP A 233 17.91 4.76 0.07
N LEU A 234 16.73 5.09 0.62
CA LEU A 234 16.41 4.92 2.03
C LEU A 234 15.99 3.46 2.27
N LEU A 235 16.90 2.67 2.84
CA LEU A 235 16.55 1.35 3.34
C LEU A 235 15.81 1.49 4.67
N VAL A 236 14.70 0.75 4.81
CA VAL A 236 14.02 0.51 6.08
C VAL A 236 14.03 -1.01 6.35
N GLU A 237 14.78 -1.43 7.36
CA GLU A 237 14.83 -2.80 7.88
C GLU A 237 13.62 -3.07 8.78
N GLY A 238 13.35 -4.35 9.09
CA GLY A 238 12.14 -4.77 9.81
C GLY A 238 11.04 -5.27 8.86
N ASP A 239 10.31 -6.31 9.25
CA ASP A 239 9.30 -6.95 8.41
C ASP A 239 8.02 -7.20 9.19
N PRO A 240 6.85 -6.68 8.77
CA PRO A 240 5.56 -7.14 9.26
C PRO A 240 5.38 -8.64 9.02
N TYR A 241 4.52 -9.23 9.83
CA TYR A 241 4.29 -10.66 9.88
C TYR A 241 2.82 -10.96 10.15
N TRP A 242 2.45 -12.23 10.03
CA TRP A 242 1.12 -12.67 10.39
C TRP A 242 1.10 -13.27 11.79
N ILE A 243 0.05 -12.98 12.54
CA ILE A 243 -0.32 -13.76 13.72
C ILE A 243 -1.64 -14.47 13.48
N SER A 244 -1.78 -15.61 14.13
CA SER A 244 -3.04 -16.34 14.23
C SER A 244 -3.57 -16.30 15.64
N VAL A 245 -4.86 -16.05 15.79
CA VAL A 245 -5.54 -16.03 17.07
C VAL A 245 -6.60 -17.12 17.14
N ASP A 246 -6.61 -17.83 18.26
CA ASP A 246 -7.70 -18.74 18.61
C ASP A 246 -8.69 -18.01 19.52
N SER A 247 -9.96 -18.01 19.11
CA SER A 247 -11.09 -17.36 19.79
C SER A 247 -12.07 -18.36 20.40
N LYS A 248 -11.70 -19.66 20.47
CA LYS A 248 -12.57 -20.75 20.95
C LYS A 248 -13.00 -20.60 22.41
N GLY A 249 -14.03 -19.77 22.63
CA GLY A 249 -14.93 -19.80 23.78
C GLY A 249 -14.51 -18.96 24.99
N ARG A 250 -15.36 -17.98 25.35
CA ARG A 250 -15.44 -17.23 26.63
C ARG A 250 -14.09 -17.06 27.37
N GLY A 251 -13.20 -16.25 26.80
CA GLY A 251 -11.96 -15.78 27.43
C GLY A 251 -11.26 -14.78 26.51
N PRO A 252 -10.24 -14.06 27.00
CA PRO A 252 -9.33 -13.35 26.10
C PRO A 252 -8.76 -14.42 25.17
N GLY A 253 -8.94 -14.31 23.86
CA GLY A 253 -8.39 -15.30 22.94
C GLY A 253 -6.87 -15.43 23.11
N ARG A 254 -6.21 -16.27 22.29
CA ARG A 254 -4.76 -16.45 22.42
C ARG A 254 -4.07 -16.38 21.06
N ILE A 255 -2.93 -15.70 21.00
CA ILE A 255 -2.02 -15.82 19.87
C ILE A 255 -1.49 -17.25 19.84
N THR A 256 -1.89 -18.00 18.82
CA THR A 256 -1.54 -19.43 18.65
C THR A 256 -0.45 -19.65 17.59
N GLY A 257 0.04 -18.58 16.98
CA GLY A 257 1.32 -18.59 16.31
C GLY A 257 1.55 -17.41 15.39
N ARG A 258 2.73 -17.47 14.77
CA ARG A 258 3.36 -16.39 14.03
C ARG A 258 3.89 -16.94 12.70
N PHE A 259 3.81 -16.14 11.65
CA PHE A 259 4.45 -16.40 10.36
C PHE A 259 5.17 -15.15 9.90
N ASP A 260 6.49 -15.20 10.04
CA ASP A 260 7.44 -14.11 9.80
C ASP A 260 8.46 -14.46 8.71
N ASN A 261 8.07 -15.32 7.76
CA ASN A 261 8.93 -15.70 6.66
C ASN A 261 8.71 -14.76 5.45
N ARG A 262 9.46 -13.65 5.41
CA ARG A 262 9.41 -12.67 4.31
C ARG A 262 9.60 -13.32 2.95
N ALA A 263 10.61 -14.17 2.79
CA ALA A 263 10.94 -14.81 1.52
C ALA A 263 9.78 -15.67 0.99
N THR A 264 9.18 -16.50 1.84
CA THR A 264 8.00 -17.31 1.48
C THR A 264 6.81 -16.42 1.14
N THR A 265 6.61 -15.34 1.89
CA THR A 265 5.50 -14.40 1.67
C THR A 265 5.63 -13.72 0.31
N LEU A 266 6.80 -13.11 0.02
CA LEU A 266 7.06 -12.48 -1.26
C LEU A 266 7.02 -13.47 -2.43
N ALA A 267 7.53 -14.69 -2.25
CA ALA A 267 7.47 -15.72 -3.29
C ALA A 267 6.02 -16.16 -3.59
N ALA A 268 5.09 -16.06 -2.64
CA ALA A 268 3.69 -16.40 -2.87
C ALA A 268 2.96 -15.37 -3.76
N ASN A 269 3.23 -14.08 -3.56
CA ASN A 269 2.75 -13.00 -4.44
C ASN A 269 3.56 -11.71 -4.20
N PRO A 270 4.58 -11.41 -5.02
CA PRO A 270 5.53 -10.34 -4.73
C PRO A 270 4.90 -8.95 -4.82
N VAL A 271 3.85 -8.78 -5.63
CA VAL A 271 3.16 -7.50 -5.80
C VAL A 271 2.30 -7.16 -4.58
N VAL A 272 1.41 -8.08 -4.21
CA VAL A 272 0.48 -7.89 -3.08
C VAL A 272 1.24 -7.72 -1.78
N PHE A 273 2.17 -8.65 -1.51
CA PHE A 273 2.90 -8.61 -0.25
C PHE A 273 4.00 -7.56 -0.27
N GLY A 274 4.68 -7.34 -1.39
CA GLY A 274 5.67 -6.27 -1.53
C GLY A 274 5.09 -4.91 -1.20
N SER A 275 3.85 -4.64 -1.64
CA SER A 275 3.09 -3.44 -1.26
C SER A 275 2.83 -3.37 0.24
N GLY A 276 2.31 -4.45 0.85
CA GLY A 276 2.10 -4.52 2.30
C GLY A 276 3.38 -4.26 3.11
N PHE A 277 4.51 -4.85 2.70
CA PHE A 277 5.81 -4.61 3.34
C PHE A 277 6.27 -3.15 3.20
N ARG A 278 6.12 -2.53 2.03
CA ARG A 278 6.48 -1.12 1.83
C ARG A 278 5.60 -0.20 2.66
N LEU A 279 4.28 -0.41 2.63
CA LEU A 279 3.33 0.38 3.40
C LEU A 279 3.63 0.32 4.90
N ALA A 280 3.94 -0.85 5.46
CA ALA A 280 4.32 -0.98 6.88
C ALA A 280 5.59 -0.18 7.20
N LYS A 281 6.64 -0.36 6.39
CA LYS A 281 7.93 0.33 6.57
C LYS A 281 7.80 1.84 6.53
N TYR A 282 7.08 2.37 5.53
CA TYR A 282 6.88 3.81 5.42
C TYR A 282 5.85 4.33 6.42
N ALA A 283 4.87 3.53 6.84
CA ALA A 283 4.01 3.88 7.98
C ALA A 283 4.86 4.13 9.22
N ALA A 284 5.78 3.23 9.53
CA ALA A 284 6.67 3.33 10.67
C ALA A 284 7.58 4.57 10.60
N VAL A 285 8.17 4.85 9.43
CA VAL A 285 8.99 6.06 9.21
C VAL A 285 8.15 7.33 9.36
N PHE A 286 6.95 7.39 8.78
CA PHE A 286 6.10 8.58 8.85
C PHE A 286 5.51 8.78 10.24
N ARG A 287 5.23 7.71 11.00
CA ARG A 287 4.85 7.77 12.42
C ARG A 287 5.99 8.34 13.25
N TYR A 288 7.22 7.89 13.04
CA TYR A 288 8.42 8.49 13.66
C TYR A 288 8.54 9.98 13.34
N LEU A 289 8.38 10.40 12.07
CA LEU A 289 8.40 11.82 11.72
C LEU A 289 7.28 12.60 12.43
N LYS A 290 6.08 12.03 12.53
CA LYS A 290 4.93 12.67 13.17
C LYS A 290 5.16 12.86 14.68
N ALA A 291 5.77 11.88 15.34
CA ALA A 291 6.02 11.90 16.78
C ALA A 291 7.27 12.72 17.15
N GLU A 292 8.41 12.43 16.53
CA GLU A 292 9.72 12.94 16.94
C GLU A 292 10.15 14.18 16.15
N CYS A 293 9.60 14.39 14.94
CA CYS A 293 10.07 15.40 14.01
C CYS A 293 8.90 16.16 13.34
N PRO A 294 7.96 16.74 14.12
CA PRO A 294 6.68 17.23 13.61
C PRO A 294 6.81 18.27 12.49
N ASP A 295 7.89 19.04 12.48
CA ASP A 295 8.18 20.02 11.42
C ASP A 295 8.48 19.34 10.07
N ARG A 296 9.23 18.22 10.11
CA ARG A 296 9.51 17.39 8.93
C ARG A 296 8.25 16.70 8.44
N TRP A 297 7.41 16.21 9.35
CA TRP A 297 6.09 15.66 9.00
C TRP A 297 5.18 16.70 8.31
N ARG A 298 5.13 17.93 8.85
CA ARG A 298 4.38 19.04 8.23
C ARG A 298 4.94 19.39 6.85
N ALA A 299 6.26 19.40 6.68
CA ALA A 299 6.91 19.67 5.40
C ALA A 299 6.58 18.61 4.34
N LEU A 300 6.68 17.32 4.68
CA LEU A 300 6.30 16.21 3.81
C LEU A 300 4.86 16.35 3.33
N ARG A 301 3.92 16.55 4.27
CA ARG A 301 2.50 16.73 3.92
C ARG A 301 2.26 17.91 2.97
N ARG A 302 2.96 19.04 3.18
CA ARG A 302 2.86 20.20 2.27
C ARG A 302 3.41 19.86 0.90
N SER A 303 4.53 19.15 0.84
CA SER A 303 5.14 18.75 -0.43
C SER A 303 4.24 17.81 -1.22
N VAL A 304 3.58 16.85 -0.57
CA VAL A 304 2.58 15.98 -1.22
C VAL A 304 1.38 16.78 -1.72
N ALA A 305 0.82 17.68 -0.90
CA ALA A 305 -0.31 18.51 -1.31
C ALA A 305 0.02 19.48 -2.45
N GLN A 306 1.24 20.00 -2.50
CA GLN A 306 1.71 20.89 -3.59
C GLN A 306 1.84 20.16 -4.92
N HIS A 307 2.18 18.88 -4.89
CA HIS A 307 2.45 18.07 -6.08
C HIS A 307 1.41 16.98 -6.31
N GLU A 308 0.21 17.10 -5.73
CA GLU A 308 -0.87 16.10 -5.83
C GLU A 308 -1.20 15.77 -7.30
N ARG A 309 -1.20 16.79 -8.17
CA ARG A 309 -1.41 16.63 -9.62
C ARG A 309 -0.24 15.97 -10.36
N ALA A 310 0.86 15.65 -9.71
CA ALA A 310 1.96 14.88 -10.28
C ALA A 310 1.92 13.42 -9.80
N LEU A 311 1.06 13.08 -8.82
CA LEU A 311 0.98 11.75 -8.24
C LEU A 311 -0.01 10.89 -9.01
N ASP A 312 0.42 9.69 -9.39
CA ASP A 312 -0.46 8.71 -10.04
C ASP A 312 -1.35 8.00 -9.03
N VAL A 313 -2.61 8.45 -8.94
CA VAL A 313 -3.63 7.83 -8.09
C VAL A 313 -4.48 6.88 -8.92
N TYR A 314 -4.54 5.61 -8.49
CA TYR A 314 -5.33 4.59 -9.16
C TYR A 314 -6.57 4.23 -8.34
N THR A 315 -7.75 4.51 -8.91
CA THR A 315 -9.02 4.27 -8.24
C THR A 315 -9.73 3.05 -8.78
N ILE A 316 -10.46 2.37 -7.90
CA ILE A 316 -11.24 1.18 -8.23
C ILE A 316 -12.70 1.57 -8.00
N PRO A 317 -13.55 1.56 -9.05
CA PRO A 317 -14.96 1.87 -8.89
C PRO A 317 -15.57 1.01 -7.79
N LEU A 318 -16.39 1.62 -6.94
CA LEU A 318 -16.99 0.94 -5.79
C LEU A 318 -17.75 -0.33 -6.20
N ARG A 319 -18.43 -0.31 -7.35
CA ARG A 319 -19.13 -1.47 -7.90
C ARG A 319 -18.23 -2.65 -8.28
N GLN A 320 -16.93 -2.42 -8.40
CA GLN A 320 -15.90 -3.40 -8.73
C GLN A 320 -15.07 -3.78 -7.50
N MET A 321 -15.21 -3.07 -6.39
CA MET A 321 -14.57 -3.46 -5.13
C MET A 321 -15.13 -4.81 -4.65
N PRO A 322 -14.32 -5.64 -3.97
CA PRO A 322 -14.78 -6.89 -3.40
C PRO A 322 -15.99 -6.70 -2.46
N TYR A 323 -17.07 -7.47 -2.66
CA TYR A 323 -18.20 -7.66 -1.73
C TYR A 323 -17.77 -8.39 -0.45
N ALA A 324 -16.53 -8.88 -0.43
CA ALA A 324 -15.83 -9.54 0.65
C ALA A 324 -16.39 -10.97 0.92
N VAL A 325 -15.53 -11.97 0.75
CA VAL A 325 -15.89 -13.28 0.19
C VAL A 325 -16.21 -14.35 1.26
N ARG A 326 -17.48 -14.81 1.22
CA ARG A 326 -18.09 -16.10 1.64
C ARG A 326 -17.62 -16.76 2.94
#